data_AF-A0A924YBJ2-F1
#
_entry.id   AF-A0A924YBJ2-F1
#
_cell.length_a   1.000
_cell.length_b   1.000
_cell.length_c   1.000
_cell.angle_alpha   90.00
_cell.angle_beta   90.00
_cell.angle_gamma   90.00
#
_symmetry.space_group_name_H-M   'P 1'
#
loop_
_entity.id
_entity.type
_entity.pdbx_description
1 polymer ?
#
loop_
_entity_poly.entity_id
_entity_poly.type
_entity_poly.pdbx_seq_one_letter_code
_entity_poly.pdbx_strand_id
1 'polypeptide(L)'
;MKWKLVWFGIGSLSLLATLLLLNRALRPSPVLPTLAALPSQTGPPAVEPIATAPASTLTSFVTIAPSATITDTPIAVRPTLSVGQTGTPPDLLEPLEIQFDGIFSLPLEQRRVVEVVLNVNRRWLPPETQFTVSAYRDVTGWAKVTLVPTRFVESSWSGVETIAPFVVQLIVQLQDNDDGHWNVYLVGSPEFNTILPTIPPEFVDFASPIPALTGDYLLPWPDGQTWWATNGWHGGNAIDFQPGLSARFGVIAAQSGVLSEICSDGYQSLLQILHADGRATYYLHVTMDLTVR
;
A
#
# COMPACT_ATOMS: atom_id res chain seq x y z
N MET A 1 7.88 -14.23 33.68
CA MET A 1 6.72 -15.11 33.46
C MET A 1 7.01 -16.01 32.29
N LYS A 2 6.94 -17.33 32.48
CA LYS A 2 7.29 -18.35 31.47
C LYS A 2 6.02 -18.85 30.82
N TRP A 3 5.95 -18.82 29.49
CA TRP A 3 4.90 -19.52 28.74
C TRP A 3 5.52 -20.64 27.92
N LYS A 4 5.09 -21.86 28.26
CA LYS A 4 5.15 -23.07 27.43
C LYS A 4 4.07 -22.93 26.35
N LEU A 5 4.35 -23.36 25.13
CA LEU A 5 3.30 -23.77 24.21
C LEU A 5 3.60 -25.17 23.67
N VAL A 6 2.51 -25.91 23.57
CA VAL A 6 2.36 -27.36 23.50
C VAL A 6 2.38 -27.81 22.05
N TRP A 7 3.08 -28.91 21.82
CA TRP A 7 3.18 -29.65 20.56
C TRP A 7 1.94 -30.54 20.40
N PHE A 8 1.26 -30.49 19.25
CA PHE A 8 0.34 -31.56 18.85
C PHE A 8 1.03 -32.42 17.79
N GLY A 9 1.43 -33.60 18.22
CA GLY A 9 1.90 -34.66 17.34
C GLY A 9 0.72 -35.41 16.74
N ILE A 10 0.85 -35.71 15.45
CA ILE A 10 0.21 -36.87 14.83
C ILE A 10 1.36 -37.73 14.30
N GLY A 11 1.72 -38.77 15.06
CA GLY A 11 2.34 -39.99 14.51
C GLY A 11 1.23 -40.79 13.80
N SER A 12 1.46 -41.73 12.88
CA SER A 12 2.59 -42.59 12.51
C SER A 12 2.22 -43.12 11.10
N LEU A 13 3.02 -43.77 10.24
CA LEU A 13 3.93 -44.90 10.41
C LEU A 13 4.58 -45.20 9.04
N SER A 14 5.88 -45.48 9.07
CA SER A 14 6.80 -46.22 8.18
C SER A 14 6.34 -46.84 6.84
N LEU A 15 7.18 -46.73 5.80
CA LEU A 15 8.05 -47.83 5.31
C LEU A 15 9.07 -47.39 4.22
N LEU A 16 10.28 -47.97 4.30
CA LEU A 16 11.33 -48.28 3.29
C LEU A 16 11.11 -47.82 1.82
N ALA A 17 12.10 -47.39 1.03
CA ALA A 17 13.36 -48.08 0.78
C ALA A 17 14.41 -47.21 0.05
N THR A 18 15.66 -47.61 0.26
CA THR A 18 16.95 -47.21 -0.32
C THR A 18 17.10 -47.55 -1.82
N LEU A 19 18.13 -46.96 -2.45
CA LEU A 19 18.80 -47.30 -3.74
C LEU A 19 18.21 -46.67 -5.02
N LEU A 20 18.91 -45.73 -5.66
CA LEU A 20 20.00 -46.03 -6.59
C LEU A 20 20.69 -44.74 -7.11
N LEU A 21 22.01 -44.80 -7.08
CA LEU A 21 22.95 -43.89 -7.74
C LEU A 21 22.89 -44.02 -9.27
N LEU A 22 23.41 -42.96 -9.92
CA LEU A 22 24.02 -42.95 -11.24
C LEU A 22 23.08 -43.10 -12.45
N ASN A 23 22.80 -41.98 -13.13
CA ASN A 23 23.20 -41.92 -14.53
C ASN A 23 23.62 -40.52 -14.98
N ARG A 24 24.82 -40.48 -15.54
CA ARG A 24 25.49 -39.35 -16.16
C ARG A 24 24.82 -38.99 -17.48
N ALA A 25 24.85 -37.68 -17.77
CA ALA A 25 25.21 -37.08 -19.04
C ALA A 25 24.64 -37.69 -20.34
N LEU A 26 23.88 -36.89 -21.10
CA LEU A 26 24.28 -36.38 -22.43
C LEU A 26 23.13 -35.59 -23.10
N ARG A 27 23.32 -34.25 -23.16
CA ARG A 27 22.98 -33.33 -24.28
C ARG A 27 21.49 -33.04 -24.58
N PRO A 28 21.16 -31.99 -25.38
CA PRO A 28 21.96 -30.85 -25.87
C PRO A 28 21.38 -29.46 -25.52
N SER A 29 22.21 -28.43 -25.70
CA SER A 29 21.87 -27.00 -25.60
C SER A 29 20.78 -26.56 -26.60
N PRO A 30 19.95 -25.55 -26.25
CA PRO A 30 18.90 -25.04 -27.12
C PRO A 30 19.44 -24.22 -28.29
N VAL A 31 18.83 -24.42 -29.45
CA VAL A 31 19.02 -23.64 -30.68
C VAL A 31 18.42 -22.24 -30.48
N LEU A 32 19.23 -21.20 -30.68
CA LEU A 32 18.79 -19.80 -30.74
C LEU A 32 17.91 -19.56 -31.98
N PRO A 33 16.72 -18.95 -31.87
CA PRO A 33 15.98 -18.48 -33.02
C PRO A 33 16.56 -17.15 -33.55
N THR A 34 16.68 -17.10 -34.87
CA THR A 34 17.08 -15.97 -35.71
C THR A 34 16.15 -14.77 -35.55
N LEU A 35 16.71 -13.60 -35.23
CA LEU A 35 16.01 -12.30 -35.23
C LEU A 35 15.63 -11.91 -36.67
N ALA A 36 14.32 -11.83 -36.94
CA ALA A 36 13.78 -11.17 -38.14
C ALA A 36 13.63 -9.67 -37.87
N ALA A 37 14.10 -8.85 -38.82
CA ALA A 37 14.02 -7.39 -38.78
C ALA A 37 12.58 -6.89 -38.88
N LEU A 38 12.19 -5.98 -37.98
CA LEU A 38 10.95 -5.21 -38.03
C LEU A 38 11.06 -4.06 -39.07
N PRO A 39 10.00 -3.79 -39.85
CA PRO A 39 9.94 -2.62 -40.71
C PRO A 39 9.73 -1.34 -39.89
N SER A 40 10.49 -0.31 -40.25
CA SER A 40 10.37 1.07 -39.77
C SER A 40 9.01 1.66 -40.10
N GLN A 41 8.21 1.98 -39.07
CA GLN A 41 7.01 2.80 -39.22
C GLN A 41 7.32 4.28 -39.04
N THR A 42 6.67 5.04 -39.91
CA THR A 42 6.68 6.48 -40.13
C THR A 42 6.07 7.26 -38.96
N GLY A 43 6.47 8.54 -38.86
CA GLY A 43 6.35 9.37 -37.66
C GLY A 43 4.94 9.79 -37.21
N PRO A 44 4.86 10.51 -36.09
CA PRO A 44 3.60 10.89 -35.47
C PRO A 44 2.90 12.02 -36.23
N PRO A 45 1.55 12.01 -36.31
CA PRO A 45 0.78 13.12 -36.85
C PRO A 45 0.81 14.34 -35.92
N ALA A 46 0.67 15.52 -36.52
CA ALA A 46 0.68 16.82 -35.86
C ALA A 46 -0.44 16.95 -34.81
N VAL A 47 -0.08 17.48 -33.63
CA VAL A 47 -0.99 17.77 -32.52
C VAL A 47 -1.57 19.18 -32.71
N GLU A 48 -2.89 19.29 -32.83
CA GLU A 48 -3.60 20.57 -32.76
C GLU A 48 -3.68 21.08 -31.31
N PRO A 49 -3.62 22.41 -31.07
CA PRO A 49 -3.65 22.99 -29.74
C PRO A 49 -5.07 22.93 -29.14
N ILE A 50 -5.19 22.25 -28.00
CA ILE A 50 -6.41 22.23 -27.18
C ILE A 50 -6.56 23.57 -26.45
N ALA A 51 -7.70 24.22 -26.64
CA ALA A 51 -8.08 25.45 -25.95
C ALA A 51 -8.13 25.23 -24.42
N THR A 52 -7.38 26.04 -23.69
CA THR A 52 -7.31 26.00 -22.21
C THR A 52 -8.59 26.60 -21.63
N ALA A 53 -9.39 25.80 -20.94
CA ALA A 53 -10.50 26.29 -20.13
C ALA A 53 -9.97 27.06 -18.90
N PRO A 54 -10.66 28.11 -18.41
CA PRO A 54 -10.19 28.92 -17.29
C PRO A 54 -10.12 28.12 -16.00
N ALA A 55 -9.02 28.27 -15.26
CA ALA A 55 -8.82 27.66 -13.96
C ALA A 55 -9.79 28.27 -12.92
N SER A 56 -10.75 27.48 -12.45
CA SER A 56 -11.58 27.83 -11.29
C SER A 56 -10.73 27.78 -10.03
N THR A 57 -10.41 28.96 -9.49
CA THR A 57 -9.63 29.07 -8.25
C THR A 57 -10.60 29.03 -7.07
N LEU A 58 -10.68 27.89 -6.38
CA LEU A 58 -11.42 27.78 -5.12
C LEU A 58 -10.56 28.37 -3.98
N THR A 59 -11.09 29.37 -3.30
CA THR A 59 -10.46 29.95 -2.10
C THR A 59 -11.31 29.56 -0.90
N SER A 60 -10.77 28.73 -0.01
CA SER A 60 -11.38 28.45 1.30
C SER A 60 -10.92 29.51 2.29
N PHE A 61 -11.83 30.13 3.02
CA PHE A 61 -11.50 31.06 4.10
C PHE A 61 -12.22 30.66 5.39
N VAL A 62 -11.52 30.77 6.51
CA VAL A 62 -12.05 30.54 7.85
C VAL A 62 -12.43 31.89 8.43
N THR A 63 -13.72 32.10 8.72
CA THR A 63 -14.18 33.32 9.41
C THR A 63 -14.50 32.97 10.86
N ILE A 64 -13.75 33.56 11.80
CA ILE A 64 -14.05 33.48 13.23
C ILE A 64 -14.89 34.70 13.58
N ALA A 65 -16.20 34.52 13.77
CA ALA A 65 -17.08 35.59 14.22
C ALA A 65 -17.26 35.49 15.76
N PRO A 66 -16.83 36.47 16.56
CA PRO A 66 -17.20 36.54 17.96
C PRO A 66 -18.65 37.04 18.07
N SER A 67 -19.58 36.18 18.47
CA SER A 67 -20.87 36.63 19.00
C SER A 67 -20.73 36.80 20.51
N ALA A 68 -20.44 38.02 20.96
CA ALA A 68 -20.46 38.37 22.37
C ALA A 68 -21.81 38.99 22.73
N THR A 69 -22.62 38.27 23.50
CA THR A 69 -23.66 38.87 24.33
C THR A 69 -23.07 39.01 25.72
N ILE A 70 -22.78 40.24 26.15
CA ILE A 70 -22.22 40.51 27.47
C ILE A 70 -23.29 40.18 28.52
N THR A 71 -23.03 39.11 29.27
CA THR A 71 -23.72 38.79 30.53
C THR A 71 -22.62 38.34 31.49
N ASP A 72 -22.62 38.84 32.73
CA ASP A 72 -21.56 38.70 33.75
C ASP A 72 -21.29 37.27 34.27
N THR A 73 -21.60 36.25 33.48
CA THR A 73 -21.32 34.85 33.75
C THR A 73 -20.22 34.38 32.81
N PRO A 74 -19.13 33.74 33.29
CA PRO A 74 -18.12 33.17 32.40
C PRO A 74 -18.75 32.02 31.59
N ILE A 75 -19.23 32.32 30.39
CA ILE A 75 -19.68 31.34 29.41
C ILE A 75 -18.42 30.83 28.70
N ALA A 76 -18.19 29.53 28.75
CA ALA A 76 -17.18 28.87 27.92
C ALA A 76 -17.51 29.14 26.45
N VAL A 77 -16.73 30.02 25.80
CA VAL A 77 -16.87 30.29 24.37
C VAL A 77 -16.31 29.08 23.63
N ARG A 78 -17.21 28.18 23.23
CA ARG A 78 -16.86 27.09 22.31
C ARG A 78 -16.77 27.68 20.90
N PRO A 79 -15.61 27.65 20.22
CA PRO A 79 -15.52 28.13 18.84
C PRO A 79 -16.40 27.23 17.95
N THR A 80 -17.42 27.82 17.34
CA THR A 80 -18.23 27.14 16.32
C THR A 80 -17.54 27.26 14.98
N LEU A 81 -16.95 26.17 14.49
CA LEU A 81 -16.43 26.09 13.13
C LEU A 81 -17.60 26.18 12.14
N SER A 82 -17.67 27.27 11.39
CA SER A 82 -18.57 27.41 10.24
C SER A 82 -17.72 27.46 8.97
N VAL A 83 -17.75 26.39 8.20
CA VAL A 83 -17.09 26.32 6.89
C VAL A 83 -18.04 26.93 5.87
N GLY A 84 -17.74 28.15 5.41
CA GLY A 84 -18.43 28.78 4.29
C GLY A 84 -17.65 28.53 3.00
N GLN A 85 -18.27 27.87 2.01
CA GLN A 85 -17.76 27.83 0.64
C GLN A 85 -18.59 28.83 -0.19
N THR A 86 -17.92 29.78 -0.84
CA THR A 86 -18.54 30.68 -1.82
C THR A 86 -17.96 30.36 -3.19
N GLY A 87 -18.70 29.58 -3.96
CA GLY A 87 -18.34 29.13 -5.30
C GLY A 87 -19.48 28.27 -5.86
N THR A 88 -19.62 28.21 -7.18
CA THR A 88 -20.55 27.30 -7.88
C THR A 88 -20.42 25.90 -7.27
N PRO A 89 -21.53 25.19 -6.96
CA PRO A 89 -21.45 23.86 -6.36
C PRO A 89 -20.49 23.03 -7.21
N PRO A 90 -19.46 22.39 -6.61
CA PRO A 90 -18.69 21.43 -7.37
C PRO A 90 -19.69 20.41 -7.92
N ASP A 91 -19.46 19.94 -9.16
CA ASP A 91 -20.10 18.73 -9.68
C ASP A 91 -20.28 17.77 -8.52
N LEU A 92 -21.52 17.34 -8.26
CA LEU A 92 -21.84 16.46 -7.13
C LEU A 92 -21.14 15.13 -7.38
N LEU A 93 -19.86 15.06 -7.01
CA LEU A 93 -19.08 13.84 -7.07
C LEU A 93 -19.83 12.81 -6.22
N GLU A 94 -20.00 11.61 -6.78
CA GLU A 94 -20.63 10.52 -6.05
C GLU A 94 -19.92 10.35 -4.70
N PRO A 95 -20.70 10.19 -3.60
CA PRO A 95 -20.14 9.97 -2.28
C PRO A 95 -19.14 8.82 -2.30
N LEU A 96 -18.04 8.99 -1.58
CA LEU A 96 -17.10 7.91 -1.32
C LEU A 96 -17.78 6.84 -0.46
N GLU A 97 -17.80 5.61 -0.94
CA GLU A 97 -18.16 4.45 -0.16
C GLU A 97 -16.88 3.78 0.36
N ILE A 98 -16.76 3.68 1.68
CA ILE A 98 -15.58 3.11 2.34
C ILE A 98 -16.01 1.93 3.20
N GLN A 99 -15.53 0.74 2.85
CA GLN A 99 -15.68 -0.47 3.66
C GLN A 99 -14.64 -0.46 4.79
N PHE A 100 -15.02 0.16 5.91
CA PHE A 100 -14.18 0.26 7.11
C PHE A 100 -13.98 -1.05 7.87
N ASP A 101 -14.81 -2.06 7.60
CA ASP A 101 -14.71 -3.43 8.12
C ASP A 101 -14.27 -4.40 7.01
N GLY A 102 -13.30 -3.95 6.20
CA GLY A 102 -12.80 -4.66 5.03
C GLY A 102 -11.92 -5.87 5.38
N ILE A 103 -10.71 -5.92 4.81
CA ILE A 103 -9.71 -6.91 5.19
C ILE A 103 -9.26 -6.67 6.63
N PHE A 104 -9.07 -5.40 6.98
CA PHE A 104 -8.87 -4.95 8.35
C PHE A 104 -10.01 -4.02 8.78
N SER A 105 -10.41 -4.14 10.05
CA SER A 105 -11.35 -3.21 10.67
C SER A 105 -10.62 -1.95 11.16
N LEU A 106 -11.08 -0.80 10.69
CA LEU A 106 -10.63 0.50 11.22
C LEU A 106 -11.41 0.83 12.52
N PRO A 107 -10.73 1.29 13.59
CA PRO A 107 -11.39 1.72 14.82
C PRO A 107 -12.47 2.79 14.57
N LEU A 108 -13.60 2.68 15.28
CA LEU A 108 -14.81 3.49 15.03
C LEU A 108 -14.53 4.99 15.14
N GLU A 109 -13.69 5.37 16.10
CA GLU A 109 -13.27 6.74 16.37
C GLU A 109 -12.48 7.38 15.22
N GLN A 110 -11.84 6.57 14.36
CA GLN A 110 -11.07 7.06 13.21
C GLN A 110 -11.90 7.17 11.93
N ARG A 111 -12.96 6.35 11.77
CA ARG A 111 -13.76 6.24 10.53
C ARG A 111 -14.27 7.57 10.02
N ARG A 112 -14.91 8.34 10.90
CA ARG A 112 -15.50 9.64 10.54
C ARG A 112 -14.45 10.65 10.07
N VAL A 113 -13.30 10.70 10.74
CA VAL A 113 -12.23 11.64 10.39
C VAL A 113 -11.60 11.25 9.05
N VAL A 114 -11.37 9.94 8.83
CA VAL A 114 -10.87 9.42 7.55
C VAL A 114 -11.83 9.77 6.41
N GLU A 115 -13.13 9.54 6.58
CA GLU A 115 -14.14 9.87 5.57
C GLU A 115 -14.15 11.37 5.23
N VAL A 116 -14.09 12.26 6.23
CA VAL A 116 -14.03 13.71 6.02
C VAL A 116 -12.78 14.10 5.24
N VAL A 117 -11.61 13.60 5.63
CA VAL A 117 -10.34 13.95 4.96
C VAL A 117 -10.30 13.45 3.52
N LEU A 118 -10.80 12.26 3.24
CA LEU A 118 -10.88 11.73 1.88
C LEU A 118 -11.83 12.54 0.99
N ASN A 119 -12.99 12.94 1.52
CA ASN A 119 -13.95 13.78 0.77
C ASN A 119 -13.38 15.19 0.50
N VAL A 120 -12.68 15.81 1.47
CA VAL A 120 -12.02 17.11 1.27
C VAL A 120 -10.89 17.01 0.23
N ASN A 121 -10.18 15.88 0.21
CA ASN A 121 -9.06 15.64 -0.69
C ASN A 121 -9.44 14.88 -1.97
N ARG A 122 -10.71 14.86 -2.35
CA ARG A 122 -11.24 14.05 -3.47
C ARG A 122 -10.46 14.21 -4.77
N ARG A 123 -9.95 15.42 -5.05
CA ARG A 123 -9.14 15.75 -6.24
C ARG A 123 -7.78 15.03 -6.32
N TRP A 124 -7.28 14.54 -5.19
CA TRP A 124 -6.01 13.83 -5.08
C TRP A 124 -6.20 12.31 -5.07
N LEU A 125 -7.44 11.85 -5.02
CA LEU A 125 -7.75 10.43 -5.02
C LEU A 125 -7.81 9.89 -6.46
N PRO A 126 -7.51 8.60 -6.64
CA PRO A 126 -7.82 7.90 -7.89
C PRO A 126 -9.31 8.04 -8.25
N PRO A 127 -9.69 7.89 -9.54
CA PRO A 127 -11.07 8.03 -10.03
C PRO A 127 -11.94 6.82 -9.65
N GLU A 128 -11.99 6.52 -8.35
CA GLU A 128 -12.69 5.40 -7.75
C GLU A 128 -13.70 5.93 -6.73
N THR A 129 -14.83 5.25 -6.60
CA THR A 129 -15.90 5.62 -5.65
C THR A 129 -15.99 4.68 -4.47
N GLN A 130 -15.48 3.46 -4.60
CA GLN A 130 -15.54 2.41 -3.58
C GLN A 130 -14.15 1.98 -3.14
N PHE A 131 -13.88 2.09 -1.85
CA PHE A 131 -12.62 1.70 -1.24
C PHE A 131 -12.83 0.72 -0.09
N THR A 132 -11.86 -0.14 0.13
CA THR A 132 -11.82 -1.10 1.24
C THR A 132 -10.55 -0.88 2.04
N VAL A 133 -10.65 -0.90 3.38
CA VAL A 133 -9.48 -0.91 4.26
C VAL A 133 -8.75 -2.24 4.09
N SER A 134 -7.56 -2.19 3.48
CA SER A 134 -6.77 -3.37 3.11
C SER A 134 -5.58 -3.62 4.02
N ALA A 135 -5.08 -2.60 4.71
CA ALA A 135 -4.06 -2.74 5.73
C ALA A 135 -4.23 -1.69 6.82
N TYR A 136 -3.93 -2.08 8.06
CA TYR A 136 -3.94 -1.22 9.23
C TYR A 136 -2.75 -1.59 10.12
N ARG A 137 -1.92 -0.61 10.45
CA ARG A 137 -0.83 -0.75 11.41
C ARG A 137 -0.86 0.43 12.37
N ASP A 138 -0.75 0.18 13.66
CA ASP A 138 -0.71 1.20 14.69
C ASP A 138 0.51 1.06 15.61
N VAL A 139 0.92 2.20 16.15
CA VAL A 139 1.81 2.33 17.31
C VAL A 139 1.23 3.41 18.21
N THR A 140 1.79 3.62 19.41
CA THR A 140 1.19 4.58 20.36
C THR A 140 1.06 5.98 19.74
N GLY A 141 -0.19 6.42 19.58
CA GLY A 141 -0.54 7.74 19.05
C GLY A 141 -0.53 7.85 17.52
N TRP A 142 -0.27 6.79 16.77
CA TRP A 142 -0.15 6.84 15.32
C TRP A 142 -0.69 5.57 14.65
N ALA A 143 -1.28 5.71 13.47
CA ALA A 143 -1.64 4.58 12.62
C ALA A 143 -1.40 4.89 11.14
N LYS A 144 -1.11 3.86 10.37
CA LYS A 144 -1.08 3.85 8.91
C LYS A 144 -2.28 3.05 8.43
N VAL A 145 -3.07 3.65 7.53
CA VAL A 145 -4.22 3.02 6.89
C VAL A 145 -3.96 2.96 5.40
N THR A 146 -4.05 1.76 4.84
CA THR A 146 -4.04 1.57 3.38
C THR A 146 -5.46 1.26 2.91
N LEU A 147 -5.90 1.98 1.89
CA LEU A 147 -7.15 1.76 1.18
C LEU A 147 -6.84 1.34 -0.25
N VAL A 148 -7.59 0.39 -0.76
CA VAL A 148 -7.56 -0.03 -2.16
C VAL A 148 -8.97 0.00 -2.74
N PRO A 149 -9.14 0.11 -4.07
CA PRO A 149 -10.45 -0.02 -4.66
C PRO A 149 -11.06 -1.39 -4.37
N THR A 150 -12.33 -1.41 -3.96
CA THR A 150 -13.03 -2.62 -3.52
C THR A 150 -12.99 -3.74 -4.57
N ARG A 151 -13.01 -3.39 -5.87
CA ARG A 151 -12.91 -4.37 -6.97
C ARG A 151 -11.66 -5.25 -6.93
N PHE A 152 -10.55 -4.80 -6.34
CA PHE A 152 -9.34 -5.63 -6.20
C PHE A 152 -9.51 -6.68 -5.11
N VAL A 153 -10.23 -6.35 -4.04
CA VAL A 153 -10.58 -7.30 -2.98
C VAL A 153 -11.55 -8.34 -3.50
N GLU A 154 -12.62 -7.91 -4.18
CA GLU A 154 -13.65 -8.79 -4.73
C GLU A 154 -13.13 -9.73 -5.84
N SER A 155 -12.12 -9.29 -6.59
CA SER A 155 -11.47 -10.10 -7.61
C SER A 155 -10.39 -11.04 -7.07
N SER A 156 -10.31 -11.21 -5.74
CA SER A 156 -9.27 -11.99 -5.06
C SER A 156 -7.85 -11.54 -5.46
N TRP A 157 -7.63 -10.22 -5.51
CA TRP A 157 -6.35 -9.60 -5.87
C TRP A 157 -5.85 -9.89 -7.28
N SER A 158 -6.74 -10.21 -8.21
CA SER A 158 -6.37 -10.35 -9.61
C SER A 158 -5.85 -9.03 -10.19
N GLY A 159 -4.82 -9.10 -11.05
CA GLY A 159 -4.24 -7.92 -11.70
C GLY A 159 -3.49 -7.00 -10.74
N VAL A 160 -2.89 -7.55 -9.69
CA VAL A 160 -2.16 -6.83 -8.64
C VAL A 160 -1.08 -5.88 -9.18
N GLU A 161 -0.48 -6.19 -10.32
CA GLU A 161 0.51 -5.36 -10.99
C GLU A 161 -0.02 -3.98 -11.42
N THR A 162 -1.35 -3.85 -11.50
CA THR A 162 -2.04 -2.61 -11.88
C THR A 162 -2.59 -1.81 -10.70
N ILE A 163 -2.45 -2.32 -9.47
CA ILE A 163 -3.10 -1.72 -8.29
C ILE A 163 -2.44 -0.43 -7.82
N ALA A 164 -1.12 -0.30 -8.01
CA ALA A 164 -0.31 0.75 -7.39
C ALA A 164 -0.83 2.19 -7.59
N PRO A 165 -1.28 2.61 -8.80
CA PRO A 165 -1.83 3.94 -9.01
C PRO A 165 -3.13 4.22 -8.24
N PHE A 166 -3.79 3.18 -7.75
CA PHE A 166 -5.08 3.28 -7.06
C PHE A 166 -4.97 3.12 -5.53
N VAL A 167 -3.78 2.80 -5.01
CA VAL A 167 -3.56 2.65 -3.57
C VAL A 167 -3.58 4.02 -2.91
N VAL A 168 -4.41 4.16 -1.88
CA VAL A 168 -4.52 5.38 -1.07
C VAL A 168 -3.96 5.08 0.30
N GLN A 169 -2.99 5.88 0.75
CA GLN A 169 -2.37 5.73 2.07
C GLN A 169 -2.65 6.94 2.94
N LEU A 170 -2.98 6.70 4.19
CA LEU A 170 -3.28 7.70 5.20
C LEU A 170 -2.39 7.49 6.42
N ILE A 171 -1.89 8.58 6.99
CA ILE A 171 -1.32 8.60 8.33
C ILE A 171 -2.34 9.23 9.28
N VAL A 172 -2.65 8.54 10.34
CA VAL A 172 -3.60 8.93 11.37
C VAL A 172 -2.79 9.20 12.64
N GLN A 173 -2.99 10.36 13.26
CA GLN A 173 -2.23 10.81 14.43
C GLN A 173 -3.19 11.20 15.55
N LEU A 174 -2.98 10.66 16.73
CA LEU A 174 -3.67 11.11 17.94
C LEU A 174 -3.08 12.46 18.35
N GLN A 175 -3.92 13.46 18.54
CA GLN A 175 -3.46 14.78 18.95
C GLN A 175 -3.14 14.77 20.45
N ASP A 176 -1.87 15.02 20.80
CA ASP A 176 -1.32 14.92 22.16
C ASP A 176 -2.01 15.80 23.22
N ASN A 177 -2.86 16.75 22.80
CA ASN A 177 -3.35 17.82 23.67
C ASN A 177 -4.85 17.83 23.99
N ASP A 178 -5.72 17.02 23.38
CA ASP A 178 -7.17 17.06 23.72
C ASP A 178 -7.94 15.77 23.32
N ASP A 179 -8.67 15.21 24.29
CA ASP A 179 -9.94 14.47 24.17
C ASP A 179 -10.06 13.30 23.17
N GLY A 180 -8.96 12.70 22.72
CA GLY A 180 -9.02 11.57 21.77
C GLY A 180 -9.31 12.02 20.34
N HIS A 181 -8.93 13.24 19.99
CA HIS A 181 -9.04 13.75 18.62
C HIS A 181 -7.95 13.17 17.72
N TRP A 182 -8.37 12.70 16.54
CA TRP A 182 -7.49 12.17 15.50
C TRP A 182 -7.33 13.19 14.36
N ASN A 183 -6.09 13.37 13.91
CA ASN A 183 -5.75 14.03 12.65
C ASN A 183 -5.48 12.97 11.59
N VAL A 184 -5.88 13.21 10.35
CA VAL A 184 -5.63 12.29 9.23
C VAL A 184 -4.95 13.06 8.10
N TYR A 185 -3.85 12.50 7.59
CA TYR A 185 -3.03 13.08 6.55
C TYR A 185 -2.96 12.13 5.36
N LEU A 186 -3.35 12.61 4.18
CA LEU A 186 -3.25 11.84 2.94
C LEU A 186 -1.81 11.83 2.44
N VAL A 187 -1.20 10.66 2.29
CA VAL A 187 0.18 10.54 1.78
C VAL A 187 0.28 11.20 0.40
N GLY A 188 1.30 12.03 0.22
CA GLY A 188 1.51 12.82 -1.01
C GLY A 188 0.77 14.16 -1.05
N SER A 189 -0.12 14.46 -0.09
CA SER A 189 -0.73 15.78 0.05
C SER A 189 0.27 16.83 0.59
N PRO A 190 0.04 18.13 0.35
CA PRO A 190 0.81 19.20 0.98
C PRO A 190 0.84 19.12 2.51
N GLU A 191 -0.29 18.76 3.12
CA GLU A 191 -0.45 18.65 4.57
C GLU A 191 0.42 17.52 5.14
N PHE A 192 0.51 16.39 4.44
CA PHE A 192 1.39 15.27 4.83
C PHE A 192 2.87 15.69 4.87
N ASN A 193 3.32 16.54 3.95
CA ASN A 193 4.71 17.00 3.95
C ASN A 193 5.07 17.80 5.22
N THR A 194 4.09 18.43 5.87
CA THR A 194 4.32 19.21 7.09
C THR A 194 4.56 18.34 8.32
N ILE A 195 4.01 17.12 8.34
CA ILE A 195 4.15 16.19 9.47
C ILE A 195 5.20 15.12 9.23
N LEU A 196 5.76 15.00 8.03
CA LEU A 196 6.79 14.01 7.70
C LEU A 196 7.93 13.92 8.74
N PRO A 197 8.45 15.03 9.33
CA PRO A 197 9.49 14.95 10.36
C PRO A 197 9.05 14.39 11.71
N THR A 198 7.73 14.28 11.96
CA THR A 198 7.16 13.82 13.23
C THR A 198 6.61 12.40 13.16
N ILE A 199 6.51 11.81 11.95
CA ILE A 199 6.06 10.44 11.76
C ILE A 199 7.07 9.48 12.43
N PRO A 200 6.59 8.50 13.24
CA PRO A 200 7.45 7.48 13.82
C PRO A 200 8.26 6.77 12.72
N PRO A 201 9.59 6.56 12.90
CA PRO A 201 10.43 5.91 11.89
C PRO A 201 9.90 4.57 11.37
N GLU A 202 9.17 3.85 12.23
CA GLU A 202 8.49 2.58 11.95
C GLU A 202 7.43 2.68 10.85
N PHE A 203 6.85 3.86 10.61
CA PHE A 203 5.91 4.16 9.53
C PHE A 203 6.56 4.86 8.33
N VAL A 204 7.84 5.23 8.43
CA VAL A 204 8.58 5.89 7.36
C VAL A 204 9.05 4.83 6.35
N ASP A 205 8.08 4.13 5.76
CA ASP A 205 8.29 3.33 4.56
C ASP A 205 8.52 4.22 3.33
N PHE A 206 8.42 5.54 3.49
CA PHE A 206 8.44 6.57 2.44
C PHE A 206 9.85 7.11 2.15
N ALA A 207 10.88 6.28 2.24
CA ALA A 207 12.27 6.72 2.06
C ALA A 207 12.46 7.42 0.70
N SER A 208 12.64 8.75 0.76
CA SER A 208 13.04 9.58 -0.37
C SER A 208 14.41 10.18 -0.04
N PRO A 209 15.40 10.10 -0.94
CA PRO A 209 15.30 9.57 -2.29
C PRO A 209 15.22 8.02 -2.32
N ILE A 210 14.53 7.49 -3.32
CA ILE A 210 14.53 6.04 -3.62
C ILE A 210 15.98 5.60 -3.83
N PRO A 211 16.48 4.57 -3.13
CA PRO A 211 17.85 4.10 -3.33
C PRO A 211 18.10 3.69 -4.78
N ALA A 212 19.23 4.13 -5.34
CA ALA A 212 19.64 3.74 -6.68
C ALA A 212 19.79 2.21 -6.81
N LEU A 213 19.58 1.68 -8.02
CA LEU A 213 19.74 0.24 -8.27
C LEU A 213 21.18 -0.19 -7.98
N THR A 214 21.32 -1.33 -7.30
CA THR A 214 22.64 -1.91 -6.98
C THR A 214 23.11 -2.96 -8.00
N GLY A 215 22.34 -3.17 -9.07
CA GLY A 215 22.61 -4.15 -10.14
C GLY A 215 21.32 -4.66 -10.77
N ASP A 216 21.38 -5.89 -11.27
CA ASP A 216 20.20 -6.61 -11.76
C ASP A 216 19.26 -7.02 -10.62
N TYR A 217 18.01 -7.35 -10.97
CA TYR A 217 17.07 -7.95 -10.04
C TYR A 217 17.53 -9.37 -9.67
N LEU A 218 17.52 -9.67 -8.38
CA LEU A 218 17.89 -10.98 -7.84
C LEU A 218 16.67 -11.81 -7.47
N LEU A 219 16.88 -13.11 -7.27
CA LEU A 219 15.86 -13.97 -6.69
C LEU A 219 15.60 -13.56 -5.23
N PRO A 220 14.34 -13.53 -4.76
CA PRO A 220 13.96 -12.86 -3.52
C PRO A 220 14.17 -13.73 -2.27
N TRP A 221 15.30 -14.41 -2.16
CA TRP A 221 15.67 -15.17 -0.95
C TRP A 221 17.17 -15.06 -0.65
N PRO A 222 17.57 -15.20 0.62
CA PRO A 222 18.99 -15.17 1.00
C PRO A 222 19.83 -16.23 0.29
N ASP A 223 21.10 -15.90 0.05
CA ASP A 223 22.07 -16.84 -0.50
C ASP A 223 22.17 -18.12 0.37
N GLY A 224 22.35 -19.26 -0.30
CA GLY A 224 22.35 -20.58 0.33
C GLY A 224 20.96 -21.16 0.65
N GLN A 225 19.85 -20.44 0.43
CA GLN A 225 18.51 -21.03 0.50
C GLN A 225 18.08 -21.65 -0.84
N THR A 226 17.55 -22.86 -0.77
CA THR A 226 16.95 -23.53 -1.94
C THR A 226 15.46 -23.23 -2.00
N TRP A 227 15.01 -22.81 -3.17
CA TRP A 227 13.59 -22.61 -3.49
C TRP A 227 13.28 -23.30 -4.81
N TRP A 228 12.03 -23.71 -4.99
CA TRP A 228 11.54 -24.34 -6.22
C TRP A 228 10.39 -23.52 -6.76
N ALA A 229 10.38 -23.30 -8.07
CA ALA A 229 9.19 -22.79 -8.74
C ALA A 229 8.11 -23.88 -8.67
N THR A 230 6.99 -23.57 -8.03
CA THR A 230 5.85 -24.50 -7.92
C THR A 230 4.90 -24.36 -9.10
N ASN A 231 4.81 -23.15 -9.65
CA ASN A 231 4.07 -22.84 -10.87
C ASN A 231 4.95 -22.06 -11.85
N GLY A 232 4.67 -22.21 -13.16
CA GLY A 232 5.28 -21.36 -14.19
C GLY A 232 4.68 -19.94 -14.19
N TRP A 233 5.06 -19.16 -15.20
CA TRP A 233 4.49 -17.83 -15.42
C TRP A 233 2.97 -17.85 -15.53
N HIS A 234 2.30 -17.00 -14.76
CA HIS A 234 0.86 -16.86 -14.74
C HIS A 234 0.45 -15.43 -14.36
N GLY A 235 -0.84 -15.10 -14.46
CA GLY A 235 -1.37 -13.80 -14.04
C GLY A 235 -0.68 -12.60 -14.70
N GLY A 236 -0.20 -12.75 -15.94
CA GLY A 236 0.60 -11.74 -16.64
C GLY A 236 2.08 -11.81 -16.32
N ASN A 237 2.48 -11.49 -15.07
CA ASN A 237 3.89 -11.38 -14.68
C ASN A 237 4.17 -11.92 -13.26
N ALA A 238 3.60 -13.06 -12.92
CA ALA A 238 3.79 -13.72 -11.63
C ALA A 238 4.39 -15.13 -11.80
N ILE A 239 5.17 -15.54 -10.79
CA ILE A 239 5.75 -16.87 -10.66
C ILE A 239 5.72 -17.27 -9.19
N ASP A 240 5.31 -18.51 -8.89
CA ASP A 240 5.20 -18.99 -7.52
C ASP A 240 6.47 -19.75 -7.14
N PHE A 241 7.03 -19.39 -5.99
CA PHE A 241 8.15 -20.10 -5.39
C PHE A 241 7.77 -20.64 -4.01
N GLN A 242 8.25 -21.83 -3.70
CA GLN A 242 8.15 -22.43 -2.38
C GLN A 242 9.55 -22.72 -1.84
N PRO A 243 9.82 -22.44 -0.54
CA PRO A 243 11.10 -22.78 0.05
C PRO A 243 11.28 -24.30 0.12
N GLY A 244 12.54 -24.74 0.09
CA GLY A 244 12.87 -26.11 0.45
C GLY A 244 12.49 -26.45 1.89
N LEU A 245 12.58 -27.73 2.25
CA LEU A 245 12.19 -28.30 3.56
C LEU A 245 12.93 -27.71 4.79
N SER A 246 13.61 -26.57 4.67
CA SER A 246 14.24 -25.85 5.77
C SER A 246 13.21 -25.09 6.62
N ALA A 247 13.27 -25.27 7.93
CA ALA A 247 12.45 -24.57 8.92
C ALA A 247 12.76 -23.06 9.08
N ARG A 248 13.68 -22.52 8.26
CA ARG A 248 14.07 -21.10 8.27
C ARG A 248 14.23 -20.63 6.83
N PHE A 249 13.15 -20.12 6.27
CA PHE A 249 13.16 -19.43 4.98
C PHE A 249 12.88 -17.96 5.20
N GLY A 250 13.38 -17.12 4.29
CA GLY A 250 13.13 -15.69 4.32
C GLY A 250 12.91 -15.18 2.90
N VAL A 251 12.01 -14.22 2.77
CA VAL A 251 11.84 -13.46 1.54
C VAL A 251 12.59 -12.15 1.71
N ILE A 252 13.43 -11.81 0.75
CA ILE A 252 14.14 -10.53 0.71
C ILE A 252 13.76 -9.78 -0.56
N ALA A 253 13.96 -8.46 -0.54
CA ALA A 253 13.77 -7.64 -1.72
C ALA A 253 14.67 -8.11 -2.88
N ALA A 254 14.10 -8.20 -4.07
CA ALA A 254 14.83 -8.55 -5.30
C ALA A 254 15.81 -7.43 -5.71
N GLN A 255 15.51 -6.20 -5.31
CA GLN A 255 16.33 -5.02 -5.52
C GLN A 255 15.94 -3.96 -4.47
N SER A 256 16.83 -3.00 -4.21
CA SER A 256 16.56 -1.86 -3.35
C SER A 256 15.37 -1.04 -3.86
N GLY A 257 14.61 -0.45 -2.93
CA GLY A 257 13.46 0.37 -3.27
C GLY A 257 12.69 0.84 -2.04
N VAL A 258 11.52 1.40 -2.29
CA VAL A 258 10.57 1.89 -1.29
C VAL A 258 9.50 0.84 -1.07
N LEU A 259 9.35 0.37 0.17
CA LEU A 259 8.36 -0.63 0.54
C LEU A 259 6.98 0.04 0.68
N SER A 260 5.94 -0.66 0.23
CA SER A 260 4.55 -0.29 0.46
C SER A 260 3.75 -1.54 0.81
N GLU A 261 3.04 -1.50 1.93
CA GLU A 261 2.07 -2.54 2.30
C GLU A 261 0.73 -2.19 1.66
N ILE A 262 0.35 -2.95 0.64
CA ILE A 262 -0.92 -2.77 -0.11
C ILE A 262 -2.05 -3.48 0.63
N CYS A 263 -1.78 -4.68 1.13
CA CYS A 263 -2.72 -5.47 1.89
C CYS A 263 -1.98 -6.24 2.99
N SER A 264 -2.66 -6.44 4.09
CA SER A 264 -2.25 -7.31 5.18
C SER A 264 -3.55 -7.86 5.75
N ASP A 265 -3.66 -9.15 6.06
CA ASP A 265 -4.85 -9.72 6.72
C ASP A 265 -4.54 -10.26 8.13
N GLY A 266 -3.35 -9.94 8.63
CA GLY A 266 -2.81 -10.44 9.90
C GLY A 266 -2.11 -11.80 9.79
N TYR A 267 -2.30 -12.53 8.69
CA TYR A 267 -1.64 -13.80 8.39
C TYR A 267 -0.67 -13.67 7.21
N GLN A 268 -1.09 -12.96 6.17
CA GLN A 268 -0.39 -12.76 4.92
C GLN A 268 -0.52 -11.31 4.47
N SER A 269 0.45 -10.88 3.67
CA SER A 269 0.54 -9.52 3.17
C SER A 269 0.80 -9.54 1.67
N LEU A 270 0.34 -8.48 1.02
CA LEU A 270 0.74 -8.07 -0.31
C LEU A 270 1.64 -6.84 -0.16
N LEU A 271 2.91 -7.02 -0.48
CA LEU A 271 3.92 -5.97 -0.43
C LEU A 271 4.31 -5.55 -1.83
N GLN A 272 4.57 -4.26 -2.01
CA GLN A 272 5.17 -3.69 -3.20
C GLN A 272 6.51 -3.06 -2.84
N ILE A 273 7.49 -3.22 -3.70
CA ILE A 273 8.73 -2.44 -3.64
C ILE A 273 8.83 -1.63 -4.92
N LEU A 274 8.82 -0.30 -4.82
CA LEU A 274 9.05 0.61 -5.94
C LEU A 274 10.55 0.88 -6.08
N HIS A 275 11.10 0.65 -7.27
CA HIS A 275 12.51 0.76 -7.57
C HIS A 275 12.87 2.08 -8.26
N ALA A 276 14.16 2.43 -8.26
CA ALA A 276 14.65 3.68 -8.85
C ALA A 276 14.48 3.78 -10.38
N ASP A 277 14.29 2.66 -11.08
CA ASP A 277 13.98 2.64 -12.52
C ASP A 277 12.48 2.81 -12.82
N GLY A 278 11.65 3.04 -11.79
CA GLY A 278 10.21 3.20 -11.90
C GLY A 278 9.44 1.88 -12.02
N ARG A 279 10.13 0.73 -12.00
CA ARG A 279 9.47 -0.59 -11.92
C ARG A 279 9.13 -0.95 -10.49
N ALA A 280 8.27 -1.95 -10.32
CA ALA A 280 7.92 -2.48 -9.01
C ALA A 280 7.96 -4.01 -8.99
N THR A 281 8.37 -4.58 -7.86
CA THR A 281 8.14 -5.99 -7.53
C THR A 281 7.02 -6.13 -6.51
N TYR A 282 6.23 -7.19 -6.64
CA TYR A 282 5.13 -7.51 -5.74
C TYR A 282 5.41 -8.85 -5.06
N TYR A 283 5.11 -8.92 -3.76
CA TYR A 283 5.31 -10.10 -2.93
C TYR A 283 3.98 -10.46 -2.28
N LEU A 284 3.44 -11.62 -2.66
CA LEU A 284 2.17 -12.13 -2.17
C LEU A 284 2.44 -13.29 -1.20
N HIS A 285 1.50 -13.52 -0.28
CA HIS A 285 1.55 -14.62 0.69
C HIS A 285 2.78 -14.58 1.61
N VAL A 286 3.30 -13.38 1.87
CA VAL A 286 4.40 -13.15 2.81
C VAL A 286 3.86 -12.69 4.15
N THR A 287 4.52 -13.07 5.24
CA THR A 287 4.25 -12.51 6.57
C THR A 287 5.45 -11.66 6.97
N MET A 288 5.23 -10.41 7.37
CA MET A 288 6.33 -9.61 7.89
C MET A 288 6.85 -10.20 9.20
N ASP A 289 8.17 -10.33 9.32
CA ASP A 289 8.80 -10.75 10.58
C ASP A 289 8.44 -9.75 11.70
N LEU A 290 8.06 -10.27 12.87
CA LEU A 290 7.74 -9.47 14.06
C LEU A 290 8.91 -8.60 14.53
N THR A 291 10.14 -8.89 14.08
CA THR A 291 11.35 -8.10 14.38
C THR A 291 11.55 -6.88 13.47
N VAL A 292 10.72 -6.70 12.44
CA VAL A 292 10.66 -5.49 11.61
C VAL A 292 9.64 -4.47 12.18
N ARG A 293 9.05 -4.76 13.34
CA ARG A 293 8.10 -3.88 14.03
C ARG A 293 8.78 -2.86 14.92
#